data_AF-A0A6M8VED4-F1
#
_entry.id   AF-A0A6M8VED4-F1
#
_cell.length_a   1.000
_cell.length_b   1.000
_cell.length_c   1.000
_cell.angle_alpha   90.00
_cell.angle_beta   90.00
_cell.angle_gamma   90.00
#
_symmetry.space_group_name_H-M   'P 1'
#
loop_
_entity.id
_entity.type
_entity.pdbx_description
1 polymer ?
#
loop_
_entity_poly.entity_id
_entity_poly.type
_entity_poly.pdbx_seq_one_letter_code
_entity_poly.pdbx_strand_id
1 'polypeptide(L)'
;MSAYLAFGLLFTWLVGIGRYWDNPRADLWQYIGLGSVVYVFVLAAIIYFLVLPLRPRNWSYRSVLLFITLTSPPAVLYAIPVERFMAMDQAAAANAWFLAIVAAWRVALYGWFLRVFSGLGWLATITSLLLPLILIVIALTALNLEHVVFRLMSGIREHEKSANDLAYGVVVMLTFLSIWAAPVLLGLYGWCIYRARTVAKHPTSCCTRINYSLRS
;
A
#
# COMPACT_ATOMS: atom_id res chain seq x y z
N MET A 1 6.84 3.83 -21.51
CA MET A 1 6.10 4.14 -20.25
C MET A 1 4.61 3.84 -20.38
N SER A 2 3.95 4.22 -21.48
CA SER A 2 2.52 3.94 -21.71
C SER A 2 2.18 2.44 -21.80
N ALA A 3 3.02 1.62 -22.43
CA ALA A 3 2.81 0.17 -22.52
C ALA A 3 2.84 -0.52 -21.15
N TYR A 4 3.71 -0.10 -20.23
CA TYR A 4 3.78 -0.64 -18.87
C TYR A 4 2.57 -0.26 -18.01
N LEU A 5 2.06 0.96 -18.19
CA LEU A 5 0.82 1.40 -17.55
C LEU A 5 -0.38 0.60 -18.06
N ALA A 6 -0.50 0.41 -19.37
CA ALA A 6 -1.56 -0.41 -19.95
C ALA A 6 -1.50 -1.86 -19.45
N PHE A 7 -0.29 -2.45 -19.41
CA PHE A 7 -0.07 -3.79 -18.88
C PHE A 7 -0.48 -3.91 -17.41
N GLY A 8 -0.02 -2.99 -16.55
CA GLY A 8 -0.39 -2.98 -15.15
C GLY A 8 -1.90 -2.80 -14.94
N LEU A 9 -2.53 -1.91 -15.73
CA LEU A 9 -3.98 -1.68 -15.67
C LEU A 9 -4.76 -2.93 -16.11
N LEU A 10 -4.29 -3.63 -17.14
CA LEU A 10 -4.87 -4.90 -17.59
C LEU A 10 -4.83 -5.95 -16.48
N PHE A 11 -3.71 -6.10 -15.79
CA PHE A 11 -3.60 -7.00 -14.63
C PHE A 11 -4.50 -6.57 -13.47
N THR A 12 -4.59 -5.27 -13.14
CA THR A 12 -5.51 -4.79 -12.10
C THR A 12 -6.96 -5.11 -12.42
N TRP A 13 -7.32 -5.02 -13.70
CA TRP A 13 -8.66 -5.26 -14.19
C TRP A 13 -8.99 -6.76 -14.18
N LEU A 14 -8.08 -7.61 -14.68
CA LEU A 14 -8.20 -9.07 -14.62
C LEU A 14 -8.32 -9.61 -13.20
N VAL A 15 -7.48 -9.12 -12.28
CA VAL A 15 -7.57 -9.47 -10.85
C VAL A 15 -8.89 -9.01 -10.25
N GLY A 16 -9.37 -7.83 -10.66
CA GLY A 16 -10.67 -7.30 -10.23
C GLY A 16 -11.83 -8.19 -10.64
N ILE A 17 -11.86 -8.64 -11.90
CA ILE A 17 -12.87 -9.59 -12.40
C ILE A 17 -12.77 -10.92 -11.65
N GLY A 18 -11.56 -11.47 -11.52
CA GLY A 18 -11.33 -12.76 -10.86
C GLY A 18 -11.82 -12.80 -9.41
N ARG A 19 -11.74 -11.67 -8.68
CA ARG A 19 -12.21 -11.57 -7.29
C ARG A 19 -13.72 -11.71 -7.12
N TYR A 20 -14.51 -11.24 -8.09
CA TYR A 20 -15.98 -11.20 -7.98
C TYR A 20 -16.69 -12.27 -8.83
N TRP A 21 -15.93 -13.07 -9.59
CA TRP A 21 -16.47 -14.07 -10.50
C TRP A 21 -17.36 -15.14 -9.82
N ASP A 22 -17.07 -15.50 -8.56
CA ASP A 22 -17.80 -16.56 -7.82
C ASP A 22 -18.79 -15.99 -6.78
N ASN A 23 -19.09 -14.68 -6.81
CA ASN A 23 -19.88 -14.02 -5.75
C ASN A 23 -21.30 -13.60 -6.23
N PRO A 24 -22.36 -14.36 -5.91
CA PRO A 24 -23.72 -14.16 -6.45
C PRO A 24 -24.44 -12.88 -5.99
N ARG A 25 -23.82 -12.05 -5.13
CA ARG A 25 -24.37 -10.78 -4.64
C ARG A 25 -23.64 -9.53 -5.16
N ALA A 26 -22.69 -9.67 -6.07
CA ALA A 26 -21.92 -8.53 -6.56
C ALA A 26 -22.73 -7.67 -7.56
N ASP A 27 -22.66 -6.36 -7.41
CA ASP A 27 -23.26 -5.41 -8.36
C ASP A 27 -22.57 -5.50 -9.73
N LEU A 28 -23.29 -5.16 -10.81
CA LEU A 28 -22.79 -5.19 -12.19
C LEU A 28 -21.43 -4.48 -12.36
N TRP A 29 -21.19 -3.40 -11.61
CA TRP A 29 -19.96 -2.61 -11.64
C TRP A 29 -18.74 -3.33 -11.01
N GLN A 30 -18.98 -4.28 -10.11
CA GLN A 30 -17.95 -5.14 -9.52
C GLN A 30 -17.61 -6.31 -10.45
N TYR A 31 -18.61 -6.88 -11.12
CA TYR A 31 -18.40 -7.93 -12.13
C TYR A 31 -17.56 -7.49 -13.33
N ILE A 32 -17.76 -6.25 -13.78
CA ILE A 32 -16.94 -5.67 -14.87
C ILE A 32 -15.53 -5.24 -14.41
N GLY A 33 -15.16 -5.43 -13.13
CA GLY A 33 -13.83 -5.09 -12.60
C GLY A 33 -13.53 -3.59 -12.49
N LEU A 34 -14.52 -2.71 -12.70
CA LEU A 34 -14.31 -1.26 -12.71
C LEU A 34 -13.89 -0.73 -11.33
N GLY A 35 -14.39 -1.35 -10.25
CA GLY A 35 -14.03 -1.01 -8.88
C GLY A 35 -12.53 -1.09 -8.61
N SER A 36 -11.84 -2.08 -9.17
CA SER A 36 -10.39 -2.25 -9.00
C SER A 36 -9.58 -1.19 -9.73
N VAL A 37 -10.06 -0.74 -10.90
CA VAL A 37 -9.44 0.35 -11.64
C VAL A 37 -9.58 1.67 -10.87
N VAL A 38 -10.79 2.00 -10.43
CA VAL A 38 -11.06 3.20 -9.61
C VAL A 38 -10.21 3.19 -8.34
N TYR A 39 -10.14 2.03 -7.66
CA TYR A 39 -9.32 1.86 -6.46
C TYR A 39 -7.85 2.24 -6.68
N VAL A 40 -7.25 1.79 -7.79
CA VAL A 40 -5.83 2.09 -8.11
C VAL A 40 -5.62 3.58 -8.33
N PHE A 41 -6.54 4.27 -9.00
CA PHE A 41 -6.46 5.73 -9.18
C PHE A 41 -6.59 6.50 -7.86
N VAL A 42 -7.54 6.10 -7.01
CA VAL A 42 -7.75 6.71 -5.69
C VAL A 42 -6.54 6.46 -4.78
N LEU A 43 -6.04 5.23 -4.73
CA LEU A 43 -4.85 4.87 -3.95
C LEU A 43 -3.62 5.64 -4.43
N ALA A 44 -3.45 5.77 -5.75
CA ALA A 44 -2.39 6.59 -6.33
C ALA A 44 -2.49 8.05 -5.89
N ALA A 45 -3.69 8.61 -5.85
CA ALA A 45 -3.91 9.99 -5.42
C ALA A 45 -3.57 10.16 -3.93
N ILE A 46 -4.04 9.24 -3.07
CA ILE A 46 -3.75 9.27 -1.63
C ILE A 46 -2.24 9.24 -1.39
N ILE A 47 -1.52 8.27 -1.97
CA ILE A 47 -0.06 8.16 -1.81
C ILE A 47 0.64 9.38 -2.40
N TYR A 48 0.19 9.86 -3.55
CA TYR A 48 0.76 11.05 -4.19
C TYR A 48 0.69 12.26 -3.27
N PHE A 49 -0.48 12.58 -2.71
CA PHE A 49 -0.67 13.71 -1.80
C PHE A 49 0.02 13.54 -0.46
N LEU A 50 0.08 12.31 0.05
CA LEU A 50 0.78 11.99 1.30
C LEU A 50 2.29 12.22 1.17
N VAL A 51 2.89 11.90 0.04
CA VAL A 51 4.35 12.00 -0.14
C VAL A 51 4.77 13.35 -0.74
N LEU A 52 3.86 14.06 -1.42
CA LEU A 52 4.09 15.37 -2.02
C LEU A 52 4.75 16.42 -1.08
N PRO A 53 4.31 16.62 0.19
CA PRO A 53 4.88 17.65 1.05
C PRO A 53 6.33 17.39 1.46
N LEU A 54 6.83 16.16 1.28
CA LEU A 54 8.23 15.79 1.52
C LEU A 54 9.16 16.14 0.35
N ARG A 55 8.62 16.69 -0.75
CA ARG A 55 9.35 17.14 -1.94
C ARG A 55 10.30 16.09 -2.53
N PRO A 56 9.78 14.96 -3.03
CA PRO A 56 10.62 13.96 -3.67
C PRO A 56 11.17 14.46 -5.01
N ARG A 57 12.36 14.01 -5.39
CA ARG A 57 13.11 14.59 -6.52
C ARG A 57 12.43 14.36 -7.88
N ASN A 58 11.87 13.18 -8.11
CA ASN A 58 11.26 12.77 -9.38
C ASN A 58 9.78 12.38 -9.23
N TRP A 59 9.02 13.11 -8.40
CA TRP A 59 7.65 12.75 -8.08
C TRP A 59 6.67 13.16 -9.19
N SER A 60 6.03 12.17 -9.83
CA SER A 60 4.94 12.42 -10.78
C SER A 60 3.79 11.46 -10.51
N TYR A 61 2.55 11.92 -10.69
CA TYR A 61 1.36 11.07 -10.50
C TYR A 61 1.42 9.80 -11.39
N ARG A 62 1.94 9.93 -12.61
CA ARG A 62 2.11 8.81 -13.55
C ARG A 62 3.10 7.75 -13.03
N SER A 63 4.19 8.17 -12.37
CA SER A 63 5.16 7.24 -11.77
C SER A 63 4.55 6.48 -10.60
N VAL A 64 3.74 7.16 -9.77
CA VAL A 64 3.04 6.54 -8.63
C VAL A 64 1.97 5.56 -9.14
N LEU A 65 1.19 5.96 -10.15
CA LEU A 65 0.19 5.10 -10.76
C LEU A 65 0.84 3.85 -11.38
N LEU A 66 1.93 4.02 -12.13
CA LEU A 66 2.68 2.91 -12.71
C LEU A 66 3.15 1.96 -11.62
N PHE A 67 3.77 2.49 -10.56
CA PHE A 67 4.20 1.70 -9.42
C PHE A 67 3.06 0.86 -8.82
N ILE A 68 1.91 1.48 -8.52
CA ILE A 68 0.76 0.76 -7.94
C ILE A 68 0.24 -0.30 -8.89
N THR A 69 0.10 0.00 -10.18
CA THR A 69 -0.35 -0.99 -11.16
C THR A 69 0.63 -2.16 -11.28
N LEU A 70 1.93 -1.94 -11.07
CA LEU A 70 2.97 -2.97 -11.10
C LEU A 70 2.94 -3.90 -9.87
N THR A 71 2.23 -3.51 -8.80
CA THR A 71 2.02 -4.37 -7.62
C THR A 71 0.87 -5.38 -7.78
N SER A 72 0.18 -5.36 -8.91
CA SER A 72 -1.00 -6.17 -9.20
C SER A 72 -0.72 -7.60 -9.67
N PRO A 73 0.37 -7.92 -10.39
CA PRO A 73 0.67 -9.30 -10.79
C PRO A 73 0.76 -10.29 -9.61
N PRO A 74 1.39 -9.97 -8.47
CA PRO A 74 1.33 -10.82 -7.27
C PRO A 74 -0.10 -11.05 -6.75
N ALA A 75 -1.03 -10.12 -6.99
CA ALA A 75 -2.41 -10.25 -6.51
C ALA A 75 -3.19 -11.35 -7.23
N VAL A 76 -2.71 -11.83 -8.38
CA VAL A 76 -3.28 -12.99 -9.08
C VAL A 76 -3.22 -14.25 -8.22
N LEU A 77 -2.19 -14.40 -7.37
CA LEU A 77 -2.05 -15.56 -6.48
C LEU A 77 -3.20 -15.71 -5.49
N TYR A 78 -3.81 -14.59 -5.06
CA TYR A 78 -4.99 -14.61 -4.18
C TYR A 78 -6.29 -14.91 -4.92
N ALA A 79 -6.34 -14.76 -6.24
CA ALA A 79 -7.53 -15.09 -7.03
C ALA A 79 -7.69 -16.61 -7.25
N ILE A 80 -6.72 -17.43 -6.82
CA ILE A 80 -6.77 -18.89 -6.96
C ILE A 80 -7.67 -19.44 -5.84
N PRO A 81 -8.80 -20.11 -6.16
CA PRO A 81 -9.73 -20.62 -5.17
C PRO A 81 -9.19 -21.90 -4.53
N VAL A 82 -8.33 -21.75 -3.52
CA VAL A 82 -7.74 -22.87 -2.76
C VAL A 82 -8.77 -23.65 -1.95
N GLU A 83 -9.93 -23.06 -1.70
CA GLU A 83 -11.08 -23.68 -1.04
C GLU A 83 -11.67 -24.85 -1.85
N ARG A 84 -11.37 -24.94 -3.15
CA ARG A 84 -11.82 -26.04 -4.01
C ARG A 84 -10.91 -27.27 -3.94
N PHE A 85 -9.72 -27.15 -3.37
CA PHE A 85 -8.68 -28.20 -3.41
C PHE A 85 -8.28 -28.73 -2.03
N MET A 86 -8.67 -28.06 -0.94
CA MET A 86 -8.24 -28.39 0.43
C MET A 86 -9.40 -28.36 1.41
N ALA A 87 -9.24 -29.03 2.55
CA ALA A 87 -10.14 -28.91 3.70
C ALA A 87 -10.17 -27.45 4.21
N MET A 88 -11.30 -27.04 4.81
CA MET A 88 -11.58 -25.63 5.14
C MET A 88 -10.54 -24.98 6.07
N ASP A 89 -10.02 -25.75 7.03
CA ASP A 89 -8.97 -25.35 7.96
C ASP A 89 -7.63 -25.06 7.25
N GLN A 90 -7.25 -25.94 6.32
CA GLN A 90 -6.03 -25.80 5.52
C GLN A 90 -6.17 -24.70 4.45
N ALA A 91 -7.37 -24.52 3.89
CA ALA A 91 -7.67 -23.47 2.92
C ALA A 91 -7.58 -22.08 3.56
N ALA A 92 -8.08 -21.90 4.78
CA ALA A 92 -7.98 -20.64 5.52
C ALA A 92 -6.52 -20.27 5.82
N ALA A 93 -5.71 -21.24 6.27
CA ALA A 93 -4.29 -21.03 6.52
C ALA A 93 -3.52 -20.68 5.23
N ALA A 94 -3.81 -21.37 4.12
CA ALA A 94 -3.19 -21.09 2.83
C ALA A 94 -3.54 -19.69 2.32
N ASN A 95 -4.82 -19.29 2.39
CA ASN A 95 -5.28 -17.95 2.03
C ASN A 95 -4.59 -16.86 2.86
N ALA A 96 -4.45 -17.06 4.16
CA ALA A 96 -3.73 -16.14 5.04
C ALA A 96 -2.25 -16.00 4.62
N TRP A 97 -1.58 -17.10 4.29
CA TRP A 97 -0.20 -17.07 3.81
C TRP A 97 -0.05 -16.38 2.44
N PHE A 98 -0.95 -16.62 1.50
CA PHE A 98 -0.95 -15.90 0.22
C PHE A 98 -1.12 -14.39 0.41
N LEU A 99 -2.07 -13.98 1.25
CA LEU A 99 -2.26 -12.58 1.60
C LEU A 99 -1.02 -11.99 2.28
N ALA A 100 -0.39 -12.72 3.21
CA ALA A 100 0.81 -12.28 3.91
C ALA A 100 1.99 -12.07 2.94
N ILE A 101 2.24 -13.03 2.03
CA ILE A 101 3.30 -12.93 1.02
C ILE A 101 3.05 -11.74 0.08
N VAL A 102 1.82 -11.60 -0.42
CA VAL A 102 1.44 -10.49 -1.32
C VAL A 102 1.56 -9.14 -0.60
N ALA A 103 1.10 -9.04 0.65
CA ALA A 103 1.21 -7.83 1.45
C ALA A 103 2.68 -7.47 1.71
N ALA A 104 3.50 -8.44 2.12
CA ALA A 104 4.92 -8.25 2.35
C ALA A 104 5.64 -7.76 1.09
N TRP A 105 5.32 -8.37 -0.07
CA TRP A 105 5.85 -7.96 -1.36
C TRP A 105 5.49 -6.50 -1.70
N ARG A 106 4.23 -6.10 -1.49
CA ARG A 106 3.78 -4.71 -1.74
C ARG A 106 4.51 -3.70 -0.85
N VAL A 107 4.66 -4.01 0.44
CA VAL A 107 5.38 -3.12 1.39
C VAL A 107 6.85 -3.02 1.02
N ALA A 108 7.50 -4.14 0.67
CA ALA A 108 8.89 -4.15 0.22
C ALA A 108 9.09 -3.32 -1.06
N LEU A 109 8.22 -3.51 -2.06
CA LEU A 109 8.24 -2.73 -3.29
C LEU A 109 8.00 -1.23 -3.04
N TYR A 110 7.08 -0.88 -2.13
CA TYR A 110 6.81 0.52 -1.80
C TYR A 110 8.00 1.18 -1.10
N GLY A 111 8.63 0.47 -0.16
CA GLY A 111 9.87 0.93 0.49
C GLY A 111 11.01 1.10 -0.51
N TRP A 112 11.17 0.15 -1.44
CA TRP A 112 12.15 0.24 -2.53
C TRP A 112 11.87 1.42 -3.46
N PHE A 113 10.62 1.61 -3.88
CA PHE A 113 10.20 2.72 -4.74
C PHE A 113 10.45 4.07 -4.09
N LEU A 114 10.09 4.23 -2.81
CA LEU A 114 10.43 5.44 -2.06
C LEU A 114 11.96 5.62 -1.99
N ARG A 115 12.72 4.60 -1.61
CA ARG A 115 14.17 4.77 -1.43
C ARG A 115 14.92 5.08 -2.73
N VAL A 116 14.61 4.35 -3.81
CA VAL A 116 15.35 4.44 -5.08
C VAL A 116 14.82 5.56 -5.96
N PHE A 117 13.49 5.70 -6.07
CA PHE A 117 12.89 6.64 -7.02
C PHE A 117 12.70 8.04 -6.45
N SER A 118 12.34 8.12 -5.16
CA SER A 118 11.96 9.38 -4.53
C SER A 118 13.16 10.16 -3.96
N GLY A 119 14.28 9.46 -3.71
CA GLY A 119 15.53 10.05 -3.21
C GLY A 119 15.44 10.58 -1.78
N LEU A 120 14.40 10.18 -1.03
CA LEU A 120 14.19 10.59 0.35
C LEU A 120 15.24 9.96 1.28
N GLY A 121 15.59 10.69 2.34
CA GLY A 121 16.41 10.14 3.43
C GLY A 121 15.76 8.94 4.10
N TRP A 122 16.55 8.14 4.81
CA TRP A 122 16.08 6.90 5.47
C TRP A 122 14.88 7.13 6.40
N LEU A 123 14.95 8.17 7.24
CA LEU A 123 13.86 8.53 8.16
C LEU A 123 12.58 8.88 7.39
N ALA A 124 12.68 9.71 6.36
CA ALA A 124 11.52 10.13 5.60
C ALA A 124 10.90 8.98 4.78
N THR A 125 11.72 8.01 4.35
CA THR A 125 11.26 6.77 3.72
C THR A 125 10.46 5.91 4.70
N ILE A 126 11.01 5.66 5.89
CA ILE A 126 10.34 4.85 6.93
C ILE A 126 9.02 5.51 7.34
N THR A 127 9.03 6.82 7.60
CA THR A 127 7.82 7.55 7.97
C THR A 127 6.77 7.50 6.85
N SER A 128 7.15 7.70 5.59
CA SER A 128 6.22 7.65 4.45
C SER A 128 5.69 6.24 4.14
N LEU A 129 6.43 5.21 4.55
CA LEU A 129 6.04 3.81 4.42
C LEU A 129 5.02 3.42 5.52
N LEU A 130 5.31 3.78 6.78
CA LEU A 130 4.51 3.39 7.94
C LEU A 130 3.24 4.24 8.13
N LEU A 131 3.29 5.53 7.78
CA LEU A 131 2.17 6.45 7.96
C LEU A 131 0.87 5.99 7.27
N PRO A 132 0.85 5.62 5.97
CA PRO A 132 -0.38 5.13 5.34
C PRO A 132 -0.85 3.80 5.94
N LEU A 133 0.08 2.93 6.38
CA LEU A 133 -0.26 1.65 7.00
C LEU A 133 -1.03 1.87 8.32
N ILE A 134 -0.52 2.75 9.18
CA ILE A 134 -1.15 3.10 10.46
C ILE A 134 -2.47 3.82 10.25
N LEU A 135 -2.55 4.74 9.29
CA LEU A 135 -3.81 5.43 8.98
C LEU A 135 -4.90 4.46 8.52
N ILE A 136 -4.55 3.43 7.74
CA ILE A 136 -5.49 2.39 7.33
C ILE A 136 -5.96 1.59 8.55
N VAL A 137 -5.05 1.15 9.43
CA VAL A 137 -5.43 0.40 10.64
C VAL A 137 -6.36 1.23 11.53
N ILE A 138 -5.99 2.49 11.82
CA ILE A 138 -6.83 3.39 12.64
C ILE A 138 -8.19 3.61 11.99
N ALA A 139 -8.26 3.84 10.67
CA ALA A 139 -9.52 4.03 9.96
C ALA A 139 -10.41 2.78 10.02
N LEU A 140 -9.83 1.59 9.85
CA LEU A 140 -10.56 0.32 9.93
C LEU A 140 -11.14 0.08 11.32
N THR A 141 -10.36 0.34 12.38
CA THR A 141 -10.82 0.25 13.76
C THR A 141 -11.89 1.30 14.07
N ALA A 142 -11.67 2.57 13.71
CA ALA A 142 -12.58 3.67 14.01
C ALA A 142 -13.95 3.50 13.32
N LEU A 143 -13.95 2.96 12.11
CA LEU A 143 -15.18 2.66 11.35
C LEU A 143 -15.81 1.32 11.75
N ASN A 144 -15.21 0.59 12.69
CA ASN A 144 -15.63 -0.76 13.10
C ASN A 144 -15.73 -1.74 11.91
N LEU A 145 -14.98 -1.45 10.82
CA LEU A 145 -14.97 -2.24 9.60
C LEU A 145 -14.04 -3.45 9.70
N GLU A 146 -13.29 -3.57 10.79
CA GLU A 146 -12.42 -4.73 11.06
C GLU A 146 -13.19 -6.05 11.03
N HIS A 147 -14.39 -6.09 11.62
CA HIS A 147 -15.25 -7.27 11.60
C HIS A 147 -15.75 -7.62 10.19
N VAL A 148 -16.01 -6.61 9.36
CA VAL A 148 -16.49 -6.80 7.98
C VAL A 148 -15.35 -7.25 7.08
N VAL A 149 -14.17 -6.63 7.18
CA VAL A 149 -12.98 -7.03 6.41
C VAL A 149 -12.53 -8.42 6.80
N PHE A 150 -12.58 -8.78 8.08
CA PHE A 150 -12.23 -10.11 8.55
C PHE A 150 -13.18 -11.17 8.00
N ARG A 151 -14.50 -10.93 8.09
CA ARG A 151 -15.52 -11.80 7.52
C ARG A 151 -15.40 -11.92 5.99
N LEU A 152 -14.95 -10.86 5.31
CA LEU A 152 -14.71 -10.84 3.86
C LEU A 152 -13.38 -11.53 3.47
N MET A 153 -12.35 -11.48 4.31
CA MET A 153 -11.01 -11.99 4.00
C MET A 153 -10.77 -13.44 4.42
N SER A 154 -11.45 -13.94 5.45
CA SER A 154 -11.31 -15.34 5.85
C SER A 154 -12.13 -16.29 4.97
N GLY A 155 -13.19 -15.80 4.30
CA GLY A 155 -14.11 -16.64 3.54
C GLY A 155 -14.95 -17.59 4.40
N ILE A 156 -14.91 -17.42 5.73
CA ILE A 156 -15.46 -18.37 6.70
C ILE A 156 -16.93 -18.04 7.01
N ARG A 157 -17.82 -19.03 6.88
CA ARG A 157 -19.22 -18.98 7.34
C ARG A 157 -19.27 -19.01 8.87
N GLU A 158 -20.27 -18.36 9.47
CA GLU A 158 -20.46 -18.06 10.91
C GLU A 158 -20.27 -19.20 11.95
N HIS A 159 -20.05 -20.45 11.52
CA HIS A 159 -19.92 -21.64 12.37
C HIS A 159 -18.53 -21.90 12.99
N GLU A 160 -17.47 -21.15 12.64
CA GLU A 160 -16.10 -21.40 13.13
C GLU A 160 -15.56 -20.25 14.02
N LYS A 161 -16.12 -20.11 15.23
CA LYS A 161 -15.71 -19.08 16.21
C LYS A 161 -14.24 -19.15 16.67
N SER A 162 -13.59 -20.32 16.61
CA SER A 162 -12.26 -20.53 17.22
C SER A 162 -11.10 -19.84 16.48
N ALA A 163 -11.08 -19.81 15.14
CA ALA A 163 -10.03 -19.13 14.38
C ALA A 163 -10.18 -17.59 14.38
N ASN A 164 -11.41 -17.12 14.61
CA ASN A 164 -11.76 -15.71 14.71
C ASN A 164 -11.13 -15.03 15.94
N ASP A 165 -11.02 -15.76 17.07
CA ASP A 165 -10.53 -15.19 18.33
C ASP A 165 -9.04 -14.81 18.26
N LEU A 166 -8.20 -15.62 17.60
CA LEU A 166 -6.76 -15.34 17.45
C LEU A 166 -6.53 -14.14 16.52
N ALA A 167 -7.27 -14.06 15.41
CA ALA A 167 -7.18 -12.95 14.48
C ALA A 167 -7.69 -11.63 15.09
N TYR A 168 -8.77 -11.68 15.87
CA TYR A 168 -9.26 -10.52 16.62
C TYR A 168 -8.20 -10.02 17.61
N GLY A 169 -7.51 -10.93 18.31
CA GLY A 169 -6.38 -10.58 19.17
C GLY A 169 -5.26 -9.83 18.43
N VAL A 170 -4.92 -10.24 17.20
CA VAL A 170 -3.93 -9.55 16.37
C VAL A 170 -4.38 -8.14 15.98
N VAL A 171 -5.65 -7.97 15.59
CA VAL A 171 -6.19 -6.64 15.23
C VAL A 171 -6.20 -5.70 16.43
N VAL A 172 -6.61 -6.18 17.61
CA VAL A 172 -6.59 -5.40 18.85
C VAL A 172 -5.14 -5.02 19.21
N MET A 173 -4.19 -5.94 19.11
CA MET A 173 -2.77 -5.67 19.35
C MET A 173 -2.21 -4.62 18.38
N LEU A 174 -2.50 -4.76 17.08
CA LEU A 174 -2.07 -3.82 16.05
C LEU A 174 -2.69 -2.44 16.24
N THR A 175 -3.96 -2.38 16.66
CA THR A 175 -4.68 -1.14 16.96
C THR A 175 -4.01 -0.43 18.13
N PHE A 176 -3.74 -1.14 19.22
CA PHE A 176 -3.06 -0.59 20.38
C PHE A 176 -1.68 -0.03 20.00
N LEU A 177 -0.88 -0.80 19.25
CA LEU A 177 0.42 -0.35 18.76
C LEU A 177 0.30 0.88 17.86
N SER A 178 -0.72 0.91 16.97
CA SER A 178 -0.97 2.00 16.04
C SER A 178 -1.34 3.30 16.73
N ILE A 179 -2.15 3.24 17.80
CA ILE A 179 -2.53 4.42 18.59
C ILE A 179 -1.30 5.10 19.21
N TRP A 180 -0.37 4.31 19.74
CA TRP A 180 0.87 4.83 20.34
C TRP A 180 1.91 5.27 19.30
N ALA A 181 2.00 4.55 18.18
CA ALA A 181 2.93 4.86 17.11
C ALA A 181 2.50 6.11 16.30
N ALA A 182 1.19 6.36 16.18
CA ALA A 182 0.64 7.47 15.41
C ALA A 182 1.17 8.86 15.81
N PRO A 183 1.13 9.31 17.08
CA PRO A 183 1.65 10.63 17.44
C PRO A 183 3.15 10.77 17.17
N VAL A 184 3.93 9.71 17.40
CA VAL A 184 5.38 9.69 17.13
C VAL A 184 5.64 9.84 15.63
N LEU A 185 4.94 9.07 14.80
CA LEU A 185 5.10 9.11 13.34
C LEU A 185 4.59 10.41 12.73
N LEU A 186 3.48 10.97 13.22
CA LEU A 186 2.97 12.27 12.81
C LEU A 186 3.97 13.40 13.16
N GLY A 187 4.56 13.35 14.35
CA GLY A 187 5.61 14.28 14.76
C GLY A 187 6.85 14.19 13.85
N LEU A 188 7.34 12.98 13.58
CA LEU A 188 8.45 12.74 12.67
C LEU A 188 8.14 13.17 11.24
N TYR A 189 6.91 12.96 10.78
CA TYR A 189 6.44 13.36 9.46
C TYR A 189 6.42 14.89 9.34
N GLY A 190 5.85 15.58 10.32
CA GLY A 190 5.88 17.05 10.41
C GLY A 190 7.30 17.60 10.44
N TRP A 191 8.20 16.97 11.20
CA TRP A 191 9.62 17.31 11.22
C TRP A 191 10.30 17.13 9.87
N CYS A 192 10.03 16.02 9.16
CA CYS A 192 10.56 15.78 7.83
C CYS A 192 10.07 16.82 6.82
N ILE A 193 8.79 17.21 6.88
CA ILE A 193 8.24 18.29 6.05
C ILE A 193 8.92 19.62 6.38
N TYR A 194 9.07 19.95 7.67
CA TYR A 194 9.73 21.17 8.10
C TYR A 194 11.16 21.26 7.55
N ARG A 195 11.95 20.18 7.72
CA ARG A 195 13.31 20.10 7.18
C ARG A 195 13.37 20.20 5.66
N ALA A 196 12.47 19.53 4.95
CA ALA A 196 12.41 19.60 3.48
C ALA A 196 12.04 21.01 2.98
N ARG A 197 11.26 21.78 3.76
CA ARG A 197 10.89 23.16 3.46
C ARG A 197 11.98 24.17 3.80
N THR A 198 12.70 23.99 4.91
CA THR A 198 13.79 24.91 5.30
C THR A 198 14.99 24.83 4.37
N VAL A 199 15.39 23.61 3.96
CA VAL A 199 16.49 23.41 3.00
C VAL A 199 16.20 24.09 1.66
N ALA A 200 14.95 24.10 1.22
CA ALA A 200 14.57 24.74 -0.04
C ALA A 200 14.42 26.27 0.02
N LYS A 201 14.24 26.85 1.22
CA LYS A 201 14.18 28.31 1.41
C LYS A 201 15.56 28.96 1.44
N HIS A 202 16.60 28.19 1.73
CA HIS A 202 17.99 28.62 1.58
C HIS A 202 18.65 27.81 0.48
N PRO A 203 18.42 28.14 -0.82
CA PRO A 203 19.35 27.73 -1.85
C PRO A 203 20.64 28.48 -1.54
N THR A 204 21.53 27.84 -0.78
CA THR A 204 22.86 28.40 -0.55
C THR A 204 23.49 28.61 -1.91
N SER A 205 23.64 29.88 -2.22
CA SER A 205 24.58 30.47 -3.16
C SER A 205 25.93 29.78 -3.02
N CYS A 206 26.13 28.68 -3.74
CA CYS A 206 27.42 28.05 -3.95
C CYS A 206 27.66 27.93 -5.47
N CYS A 207 27.55 29.08 -6.13
CA CYS A 207 28.19 29.33 -7.43
C CYS A 207 29.57 29.94 -7.16
N THR A 208 30.43 29.24 -6.41
CA THR A 208 31.83 29.65 -6.24
C THR A 208 32.68 28.44 -5.91
N ARG A 209 33.72 28.22 -6.74
CA ARG A 209 34.76 27.17 -6.66
C ARG A 209 34.20 25.77 -6.94
N ILE A 210 34.53 25.12 -8.05
CA ILE A 210 35.90 24.79 -8.48
C ILE A 210 35.94 24.80 -10.02
N ASN A 211 36.41 25.91 -10.58
CA ASN A 211 37.05 25.94 -11.89
C ASN A 211 38.53 25.62 -11.61
N TYR A 212 38.95 24.35 -11.72
CA TYR A 212 40.35 24.06 -11.98
C TYR A 212 40.51 23.96 -13.49
N SER A 213 40.77 25.14 -14.08
CA SER A 213 41.62 25.29 -15.25
C SER A 213 42.80 24.31 -15.16
N LEU A 214 43.07 23.53 -16.20
CA LEU A 214 44.00 23.95 -17.25
C LEU A 214 45.29 24.57 -16.66
N ARG A 215 46.28 23.71 -16.40
CA ARG A 215 47.71 23.95 -16.59
C ARG A 215 48.44 22.60 -16.51
N SER A 216 48.39 21.89 -17.63
CA SER A 216 49.52 21.10 -18.14
C SER A 216 50.70 22.01 -18.46
#